data_AF-A0A925YGA0-F1
#
_entry.id   AF-A0A925YGA0-F1
#
_cell.length_a   1.000
_cell.length_b   1.000
_cell.length_c   1.000
_cell.angle_alpha   90.00
_cell.angle_beta   90.00
_cell.angle_gamma   90.00
#
_symmetry.space_group_name_H-M   'P 1'
#
loop_
_entity.id
_entity.type
_entity.pdbx_description
1 polymer ?
#
loop_
_entity_poly.entity_id
_entity_poly.type
_entity_poly.pdbx_seq_one_letter_code
_entity_poly.pdbx_strand_id
1 'polypeptide(L)'
;MSLVKRIFLAAMALVILVLAGGAGFLFFKKPNQRPPLSETVTATPERLARGQYLAVNALSCLHCHSPINPTRWSAAADLDLVGSGGLCLDEAAGFPGKVCSPNITADPDTGIGAWTDGEIMRAIREGISRDGRPLLPFMNYLEYRQLPDEDVRSIVVFLRTLKPIRKV
;
A
#
# COMPACT_ATOMS: atom_id res chain seq x y z
N MET A 1 54.38 -5.85 -18.67
CA MET A 1 53.30 -6.36 -17.79
C MET A 1 53.12 -7.85 -18.07
N SER A 2 53.23 -8.73 -17.07
CA SER A 2 53.17 -10.19 -17.27
C SER A 2 51.79 -10.66 -17.72
N LEU A 3 51.73 -11.77 -18.46
CA LEU A 3 50.49 -12.40 -18.93
C LEU A 3 49.51 -12.65 -17.77
N VAL A 4 50.03 -13.11 -16.62
CA VAL A 4 49.27 -13.33 -15.38
C VAL A 4 48.59 -12.04 -14.90
N LYS A 5 49.28 -10.90 -14.93
CA LYS A 5 48.71 -9.60 -14.52
C LYS A 5 47.60 -9.13 -15.47
N ARG A 6 47.70 -9.43 -16.77
CA ARG A 6 46.64 -9.13 -17.76
C ARG A 6 45.40 -9.99 -17.53
N ILE A 7 45.58 -11.29 -17.29
CA ILE A 7 44.49 -12.23 -17.00
C ILE A 7 43.77 -11.83 -15.71
N PHE A 8 44.52 -11.51 -14.65
CA PHE A 8 43.95 -11.07 -13.38
C PHE A 8 43.13 -9.77 -13.52
N LEU A 9 43.67 -8.77 -14.21
CA LEU A 9 42.95 -7.51 -14.45
C LEU A 9 41.69 -7.71 -15.31
N ALA A 10 41.74 -8.57 -16.32
CA ALA A 10 40.58 -8.90 -17.15
C ALA A 10 39.48 -9.62 -16.34
N ALA A 11 39.87 -10.59 -15.49
CA ALA A 11 38.92 -11.27 -14.61
C ALA A 11 38.28 -10.31 -13.60
N MET A 12 39.07 -9.41 -13.00
CA MET A 12 38.57 -8.40 -12.07
C MET A 12 37.61 -7.41 -12.76
N ALA A 13 37.95 -6.95 -13.97
CA ALA A 13 37.07 -6.08 -14.76
C ALA A 13 35.75 -6.77 -15.12
N LEU A 14 35.79 -8.06 -15.47
CA LEU A 14 34.59 -8.84 -15.75
C LEU A 14 33.71 -8.99 -14.51
N VAL A 15 34.28 -9.26 -13.33
CA VAL A 15 33.53 -9.34 -12.07
C VAL A 15 32.86 -8.00 -11.76
N ILE A 16 33.59 -6.88 -11.90
CA ILE A 16 33.02 -5.55 -11.68
C ILE A 16 31.87 -5.28 -12.65
N LEU A 17 32.03 -5.61 -13.93
CA LEU A 17 30.99 -5.46 -14.94
C LEU A 17 29.74 -6.30 -14.62
N VAL A 18 29.91 -7.54 -14.16
CA VAL A 18 28.80 -8.42 -13.77
C VAL A 18 28.10 -7.88 -12.53
N LEU A 19 28.84 -7.43 -11.52
CA LEU A 19 28.26 -6.85 -10.30
C LEU A 19 27.54 -5.53 -10.60
N ALA A 20 28.14 -4.65 -11.39
CA ALA A 20 27.52 -3.40 -11.80
C ALA A 20 26.28 -3.65 -12.67
N GLY A 21 26.34 -4.62 -13.60
CA GLY A 21 25.20 -5.04 -14.41
C GLY A 21 24.07 -5.64 -13.58
N GLY A 22 24.39 -6.50 -12.61
CA GLY A 22 23.44 -7.08 -11.68
C GLY A 22 22.79 -6.05 -10.76
N ALA A 23 23.59 -5.14 -10.19
CA ALA A 23 23.07 -4.04 -9.39
C ALA A 23 22.18 -3.11 -10.22
N GLY A 24 22.63 -2.74 -11.44
CA GLY A 24 21.83 -1.95 -12.36
C GLY A 24 20.50 -2.62 -12.71
N PHE A 25 20.52 -3.93 -12.99
CA PHE A 25 19.30 -4.69 -13.26
C PHE A 25 18.33 -4.66 -12.07
N LEU A 26 18.82 -4.84 -10.84
CA LEU A 26 17.97 -4.79 -9.64
C LEU A 26 17.43 -3.38 -9.36
N PHE A 27 18.19 -2.33 -9.67
CA PHE A 27 17.77 -0.94 -9.49
C PHE A 27 16.75 -0.49 -10.54
N PHE A 28 16.92 -0.87 -11.81
CA PHE A 28 16.09 -0.38 -12.91
C PHE A 28 14.90 -1.28 -13.26
N LYS A 29 15.00 -2.60 -12.99
CA LYS A 29 13.89 -3.51 -13.27
C LYS A 29 12.84 -3.41 -12.17
N LYS A 30 11.78 -2.65 -12.44
CA LYS A 30 10.57 -2.67 -11.60
C LYS A 30 9.97 -4.09 -11.56
N PRO A 31 9.29 -4.47 -10.47
CA PRO A 31 8.48 -5.69 -10.44
C PRO A 31 7.50 -5.69 -11.62
N ASN A 32 7.16 -6.87 -12.14
CA ASN A 32 6.12 -6.95 -13.16
C ASN A 32 4.77 -6.61 -12.50
N GLN A 33 4.17 -5.49 -12.89
CA GLN A 33 2.93 -4.97 -12.31
C GLN A 33 1.81 -5.08 -13.33
N ARG A 34 0.67 -5.66 -12.93
CA ARG A 34 -0.50 -5.65 -13.80
C ARG A 34 -1.08 -4.23 -13.84
N PRO A 35 -1.58 -3.77 -15.00
CA PRO A 35 -2.32 -2.51 -15.05
C PRO A 35 -3.56 -2.61 -14.13
N PRO A 36 -4.01 -1.49 -13.55
CA PRO A 36 -5.22 -1.50 -12.73
C PRO A 36 -6.41 -1.86 -13.62
N LEU A 37 -7.41 -2.55 -13.04
CA LEU A 37 -8.63 -2.87 -13.77
C LEU A 37 -9.36 -1.59 -14.17
N SER A 38 -9.83 -1.50 -15.41
CA SER A 38 -10.61 -0.34 -15.89
C SER A 38 -12.09 -0.41 -15.48
N GLU A 39 -12.44 -1.25 -14.50
CA GLU A 39 -13.83 -1.37 -14.04
C GLU A 39 -14.20 -0.26 -13.06
N THR A 40 -15.45 0.19 -13.13
CA THR A 40 -16.09 0.98 -12.08
C THR A 40 -17.03 0.06 -11.32
N VAL A 41 -16.89 0.02 -10.00
CA VAL A 41 -17.64 -0.88 -9.15
C VAL A 41 -19.03 -0.31 -8.89
N THR A 42 -20.06 -1.04 -9.30
CA THR A 42 -21.44 -0.65 -9.00
C THR A 42 -21.71 -0.73 -7.49
N ALA A 43 -22.10 0.39 -6.89
CA ALA A 43 -22.52 0.44 -5.50
C ALA A 43 -23.93 -0.17 -5.35
N THR A 44 -24.04 -1.20 -4.50
CA THR A 44 -25.33 -1.77 -4.07
C THR A 44 -25.40 -1.80 -2.55
N PRO A 45 -26.60 -1.85 -1.95
CA PRO A 45 -26.75 -2.00 -0.50
C PRO A 45 -26.02 -3.23 0.06
N GLU A 46 -26.03 -4.34 -0.69
CA GLU A 46 -25.40 -5.60 -0.28
C GLU A 46 -23.87 -5.45 -0.24
N ARG A 47 -23.28 -4.85 -1.28
CA ARG A 47 -21.84 -4.55 -1.33
C ARG A 47 -21.43 -3.58 -0.25
N LEU A 48 -22.25 -2.56 0.02
CA LEU A 48 -21.97 -1.61 1.09
C LEU A 48 -21.93 -2.31 2.45
N ALA A 49 -22.95 -3.11 2.77
CA ALA A 49 -23.01 -3.85 4.02
C ALA A 49 -21.84 -4.84 4.16
N ARG A 50 -21.53 -5.59 3.08
CA ARG A 50 -20.40 -6.52 3.04
C ARG A 50 -19.06 -5.80 3.20
N GLY A 51 -18.89 -4.69 2.50
CA GLY A 51 -17.68 -3.87 2.54
C GLY A 51 -17.43 -3.29 3.92
N GLN A 52 -18.47 -2.76 4.57
CA GLN A 52 -18.40 -2.29 5.94
C GLN A 52 -17.97 -3.41 6.89
N TYR A 53 -18.59 -4.60 6.78
CA TYR A 53 -18.21 -5.74 7.61
C TYR A 53 -16.73 -6.09 7.43
N LEU A 54 -16.26 -6.19 6.18
CA LEU A 54 -14.88 -6.54 5.86
C LEU A 54 -13.89 -5.48 6.36
N ALA A 55 -14.11 -4.22 6.03
CA ALA A 55 -13.17 -3.14 6.34
C ALA A 55 -13.11 -2.79 7.83
N VAL A 56 -14.25 -2.88 8.54
CA VAL A 56 -14.34 -2.54 9.97
C VAL A 56 -13.94 -3.73 10.84
N ASN A 57 -14.43 -4.93 10.55
CA ASN A 57 -14.35 -6.06 11.48
C ASN A 57 -13.36 -7.15 11.06
N ALA A 58 -13.41 -7.58 9.79
CA ALA A 58 -12.66 -8.76 9.37
C ALA A 58 -11.20 -8.46 9.01
N LEU A 59 -10.93 -7.28 8.44
CA LEU A 59 -9.62 -6.92 7.86
C LEU A 59 -8.98 -5.71 8.55
N SER A 60 -9.68 -5.09 9.49
CA SER A 60 -9.19 -3.99 10.34
C SER A 60 -8.60 -2.79 9.57
N CYS A 61 -9.12 -2.48 8.38
CA CYS A 61 -8.64 -1.36 7.56
C CYS A 61 -8.67 -0.05 8.35
N LEU A 62 -9.77 0.23 9.06
CA LEU A 62 -9.94 1.48 9.81
C LEU A 62 -9.16 1.52 11.11
N HIS A 63 -8.61 0.41 11.60
CA HIS A 63 -7.76 0.41 12.78
C HIS A 63 -6.41 1.07 12.48
N CYS A 64 -5.79 0.68 11.36
CA CYS A 64 -4.53 1.30 10.93
C CYS A 64 -4.77 2.65 10.26
N HIS A 65 -5.83 2.79 9.47
CA HIS A 65 -6.09 4.02 8.71
C HIS A 65 -6.92 5.05 9.46
N SER A 66 -6.96 5.04 10.79
CA SER A 66 -7.54 6.12 11.58
C SER A 66 -6.57 6.51 12.67
N PRO A 67 -6.53 7.80 13.08
CA PRO A 67 -5.71 8.18 14.21
C PRO A 67 -6.31 7.60 15.49
N ILE A 68 -5.44 7.27 16.43
CA ILE A 68 -5.82 6.82 17.76
C ILE A 68 -6.11 8.04 18.64
N ASN A 69 -7.21 8.00 19.37
CA ASN A 69 -7.52 9.00 20.38
C ASN A 69 -7.03 8.52 21.76
N PRO A 70 -5.96 9.12 22.33
CA PRO A 70 -5.37 8.67 23.58
C PRO A 70 -6.25 8.95 24.81
N THR A 71 -7.26 9.82 24.70
CA THR A 71 -8.17 10.12 25.80
C THR A 71 -9.34 9.15 25.88
N ARG A 72 -9.48 8.24 24.90
CA ARG A 72 -10.50 7.19 24.91
C ARG A 72 -9.95 5.92 25.54
N TRP A 73 -10.80 5.19 26.25
CA TRP A 73 -10.48 3.86 26.78
C TRP A 73 -9.95 2.97 25.64
N SER A 74 -8.92 2.16 25.92
CA SER A 74 -8.19 1.32 24.96
C SER A 74 -7.47 2.03 23.81
N ALA A 75 -7.33 3.37 23.85
CA ALA A 75 -6.75 4.13 22.75
C ALA A 75 -7.48 3.82 21.41
N ALA A 76 -8.81 3.85 21.47
CA ALA A 76 -9.66 3.56 20.32
C ALA A 76 -9.48 4.62 19.20
N ALA A 77 -9.90 4.27 17.98
CA ALA A 77 -9.89 5.19 16.85
C ALA A 77 -10.68 6.47 17.16
N ASP A 78 -10.16 7.59 16.67
CA ASP A 78 -10.87 8.86 16.65
C ASP A 78 -12.02 8.77 15.64
N LEU A 79 -13.26 8.81 16.14
CA LEU A 79 -14.45 8.66 15.33
C LEU A 79 -14.68 9.84 14.38
N ASP A 80 -14.12 11.01 14.69
CA ASP A 80 -14.23 12.19 13.82
C ASP A 80 -13.24 12.14 12.65
N LEU A 81 -12.23 11.27 12.75
CA LEU A 81 -11.11 11.17 11.83
C LEU A 81 -10.95 9.78 11.19
N VAL A 82 -12.03 8.99 11.17
CA VAL A 82 -12.05 7.63 10.62
C VAL A 82 -11.58 7.60 9.16
N GLY A 83 -10.61 6.73 8.87
CA GLY A 83 -10.08 6.57 7.51
C GLY A 83 -9.04 7.62 7.10
N SER A 84 -8.78 8.64 7.92
CA SER A 84 -7.83 9.74 7.59
C SER A 84 -6.35 9.39 7.75
N GLY A 85 -6.03 8.11 7.97
CA GLY A 85 -4.68 7.63 8.26
C GLY A 85 -4.20 8.01 9.67
N GLY A 86 -2.93 7.72 9.96
CA GLY A 86 -2.26 8.27 11.14
C GLY A 86 -1.67 7.27 12.12
N LEU A 87 -1.83 5.96 11.90
CA LEU A 87 -0.99 4.99 12.60
C LEU A 87 0.41 5.03 11.99
N CYS A 88 1.41 5.38 12.81
CA CYS A 88 2.80 5.46 12.39
C CYS A 88 3.64 4.42 13.12
N LEU A 89 4.49 3.73 12.37
CA LEU A 89 5.65 3.00 12.89
C LEU A 89 6.83 3.96 12.82
N ASP A 90 7.35 4.36 13.98
CA ASP A 90 8.47 5.28 14.10
C ASP A 90 9.54 4.75 15.07
N GLU A 91 10.53 5.59 15.38
CA GLU A 91 11.64 5.25 16.29
C GLU A 91 11.14 4.86 17.69
N ALA A 92 10.03 5.43 18.16
CA ALA A 92 9.44 5.06 19.44
C ALA A 92 8.87 3.62 19.42
N ALA A 93 8.46 3.14 18.24
CA ALA A 93 8.08 1.75 18.00
C ALA A 93 9.28 0.85 17.65
N GLY A 94 10.52 1.35 17.74
CA GLY A 94 11.74 0.60 17.41
C GLY A 94 11.98 0.47 15.90
N PHE A 95 11.32 1.28 15.06
CA PHE A 95 11.48 1.25 13.62
C PHE A 95 12.54 2.26 13.14
N PRO A 96 13.50 1.88 12.27
CA PRO A 96 14.47 2.81 11.72
C PRO A 96 13.80 3.70 10.65
N GLY A 97 13.24 4.83 11.10
CA GLY A 97 12.53 5.80 10.27
C GLY A 97 11.06 5.95 10.67
N LYS A 98 10.25 6.59 9.82
CA LYS A 98 8.81 6.80 10.07
C LYS A 98 7.99 6.37 8.85
N VAL A 99 7.06 5.44 9.07
CA VAL A 99 6.09 4.97 8.07
C VAL A 99 4.71 5.11 8.65
N CYS A 100 3.83 5.85 7.98
CA CYS A 100 2.46 6.07 8.43
C CYS A 100 1.44 5.52 7.45
N SER A 101 0.31 5.05 7.98
CA SER A 101 -0.85 4.69 7.16
C SER A 101 -1.39 5.94 6.47
N PRO A 102 -1.62 5.88 5.14
CA PRO A 102 -2.13 7.02 4.38
C PRO A 102 -3.62 7.25 4.66
N ASN A 103 -4.12 8.40 4.25
CA ASN A 103 -5.54 8.71 4.22
C ASN A 103 -6.24 7.90 3.11
N ILE A 104 -7.30 7.17 3.46
CA ILE A 104 -8.12 6.35 2.56
C ILE A 104 -9.56 6.84 2.46
N THR A 105 -9.83 8.07 2.93
CA THR A 105 -11.14 8.70 2.72
C THR A 105 -11.34 9.11 1.26
N ALA A 106 -12.57 9.46 0.91
CA ALA A 106 -12.93 9.95 -0.43
C ALA A 106 -12.41 11.37 -0.74
N ASP A 107 -11.49 11.92 0.07
CA ASP A 107 -10.82 13.19 -0.23
C ASP A 107 -10.01 13.09 -1.54
N PRO A 108 -10.18 14.01 -2.50
CA PRO A 108 -9.56 13.90 -3.82
C PRO A 108 -8.05 14.18 -3.82
N ASP A 109 -7.57 14.99 -2.88
CA ASP A 109 -6.21 15.53 -2.90
C ASP A 109 -5.25 14.72 -2.02
N THR A 110 -5.71 14.40 -0.80
CA THR A 110 -4.92 13.72 0.22
C THR A 110 -5.38 12.27 0.48
N GLY A 111 -6.59 11.92 0.04
CA GLY A 111 -7.15 10.58 0.17
C GLY A 111 -7.13 9.78 -1.15
N ILE A 112 -8.09 8.85 -1.27
CA ILE A 112 -8.28 8.01 -2.46
C ILE A 112 -9.42 8.49 -3.37
N GLY A 113 -9.97 9.68 -3.13
CA GLY A 113 -11.10 10.22 -3.90
C GLY A 113 -10.84 10.29 -5.40
N ALA A 114 -9.62 10.66 -5.80
CA ALA A 114 -9.21 10.73 -7.21
C ALA A 114 -8.67 9.41 -7.79
N TRP A 115 -8.57 8.34 -6.98
CA TRP A 115 -8.11 7.04 -7.46
C TRP A 115 -9.27 6.35 -8.17
N THR A 116 -8.99 5.56 -9.20
CA THR A 116 -9.96 4.64 -9.82
C THR A 116 -10.19 3.43 -8.93
N ASP A 117 -11.32 2.74 -9.11
CA ASP A 117 -11.62 1.53 -8.32
C ASP A 117 -10.58 0.43 -8.59
N GLY A 118 -10.13 0.28 -9.84
CA GLY A 118 -9.01 -0.59 -10.21
C GLY A 118 -7.72 -0.32 -9.45
N GLU A 119 -7.37 0.95 -9.26
CA GLU A 119 -6.17 1.34 -8.51
C GLU A 119 -6.32 1.01 -7.03
N ILE A 120 -7.49 1.23 -6.44
CA ILE A 120 -7.76 0.89 -5.03
C ILE A 120 -7.68 -0.64 -4.84
N MET A 121 -8.34 -1.41 -5.70
CA MET A 121 -8.30 -2.88 -5.64
C MET A 121 -6.87 -3.42 -5.80
N ARG A 122 -6.09 -2.83 -6.71
CA ARG A 122 -4.68 -3.20 -6.91
C ARG A 122 -3.82 -2.84 -5.71
N ALA A 123 -4.07 -1.70 -5.06
CA ALA A 123 -3.38 -1.37 -3.82
C ALA A 123 -3.67 -2.39 -2.73
N ILE A 124 -4.94 -2.77 -2.55
CA ILE A 124 -5.37 -3.74 -1.53
C ILE A 124 -4.77 -5.13 -1.80
N ARG A 125 -4.87 -5.64 -3.04
CA ARG A 125 -4.51 -7.03 -3.36
C ARG A 125 -3.07 -7.23 -3.78
N GLU A 126 -2.46 -6.24 -4.42
CA GLU A 126 -1.11 -6.39 -4.99
C GLU A 126 -0.08 -5.54 -4.25
N GLY A 127 -0.50 -4.67 -3.33
CA GLY A 127 0.42 -3.79 -2.61
C GLY A 127 1.08 -2.78 -3.55
N ILE A 128 0.37 -2.27 -4.55
CA ILE A 128 0.89 -1.31 -5.53
C ILE A 128 0.03 -0.04 -5.51
N SER A 129 0.65 1.09 -5.19
CA SER A 129 0.04 2.42 -5.18
C SER A 129 -0.38 2.87 -6.60
N ARG A 130 -1.25 3.89 -6.72
CA ARG A 130 -1.67 4.44 -8.03
C ARG A 130 -0.50 4.84 -8.94
N ASP A 131 0.57 5.34 -8.34
CA ASP A 131 1.82 5.78 -9.01
C ASP A 131 2.79 4.63 -9.32
N GLY A 132 2.38 3.38 -9.07
CA GLY A 132 3.17 2.18 -9.32
C GLY A 132 4.24 1.91 -8.26
N ARG A 133 4.30 2.68 -7.17
CA ARG A 133 5.22 2.36 -6.07
C ARG A 133 4.74 1.12 -5.30
N PRO A 134 5.64 0.19 -4.95
CA PRO A 134 5.29 -0.90 -4.04
C PRO A 134 5.02 -0.33 -2.64
N LEU A 135 3.97 -0.83 -2.01
CA LEU A 135 3.61 -0.57 -0.62
C LEU A 135 4.42 -1.50 0.29
N LEU A 136 4.76 -1.02 1.47
CA LEU A 136 5.42 -1.86 2.47
C LEU A 136 4.43 -2.87 3.04
N PRO A 137 4.84 -4.12 3.32
CA PRO A 137 3.97 -5.19 3.79
C PRO A 137 3.47 -5.03 5.23
N PHE A 138 3.54 -3.81 5.79
CA PHE A 138 2.82 -3.43 7.01
C PHE A 138 1.31 -3.39 6.78
N MET A 139 0.89 -2.98 5.57
CA MET A 139 -0.45 -3.29 5.09
C MET A 139 -0.43 -4.74 4.59
N ASN A 140 -1.29 -5.59 5.14
CA ASN A 140 -1.22 -7.04 4.94
C ASN A 140 -1.74 -7.51 3.56
N TYR A 141 -1.27 -6.88 2.48
CA TYR A 141 -1.70 -7.16 1.11
C TYR A 141 -1.37 -8.59 0.66
N LEU A 142 -0.38 -9.24 1.28
CA LEU A 142 -0.03 -10.64 1.00
C LEU A 142 -1.15 -11.61 1.40
N GLU A 143 -1.94 -11.27 2.42
CA GLU A 143 -3.14 -12.00 2.78
C GLU A 143 -4.35 -11.51 1.96
N TYR A 144 -4.49 -10.19 1.81
CA TYR A 144 -5.63 -9.60 1.09
C TYR A 144 -5.67 -9.96 -0.40
N ARG A 145 -4.54 -10.33 -1.02
CA ARG A 145 -4.51 -10.82 -2.41
C ARG A 145 -5.47 -11.98 -2.68
N GLN A 146 -5.78 -12.76 -1.64
CA GLN A 146 -6.65 -13.93 -1.69
C GLN A 146 -8.15 -13.58 -1.62
N LEU A 147 -8.48 -12.31 -1.34
CA LEU A 147 -9.87 -11.87 -1.32
C LEU A 147 -10.56 -12.17 -2.66
N PRO A 148 -11.79 -12.72 -2.62
CA PRO A 148 -12.63 -12.81 -3.80
C PRO A 148 -12.84 -11.43 -4.45
N ASP A 149 -13.02 -11.41 -5.76
CA ASP A 149 -13.26 -10.16 -6.51
C ASP A 149 -14.45 -9.38 -5.94
N GLU A 150 -15.51 -10.07 -5.53
CA GLU A 150 -16.70 -9.45 -4.95
C GLU A 150 -16.44 -8.81 -3.57
N ASP A 151 -15.57 -9.40 -2.77
CA ASP A 151 -15.22 -8.86 -1.46
C ASP A 151 -14.34 -7.61 -1.60
N VAL A 152 -13.37 -7.60 -2.51
CA VAL A 152 -12.56 -6.39 -2.74
C VAL A 152 -13.39 -5.26 -3.35
N ARG A 153 -14.33 -5.57 -4.27
CA ARG A 153 -15.31 -4.62 -4.79
C ARG A 153 -16.18 -4.03 -3.68
N SER A 154 -16.67 -4.88 -2.77
CA SER A 154 -17.45 -4.46 -1.62
C SER A 154 -16.67 -3.51 -0.72
N ILE A 155 -15.38 -3.80 -0.46
CA ILE A 155 -14.50 -2.91 0.30
C ILE A 155 -14.39 -1.56 -0.41
N VAL A 156 -14.16 -1.53 -1.73
CA VAL A 156 -14.11 -0.27 -2.49
C VAL A 156 -15.40 0.53 -2.32
N VAL A 157 -16.57 -0.10 -2.49
CA VAL A 157 -17.87 0.56 -2.29
C VAL A 157 -17.95 1.20 -0.91
N PHE A 158 -17.58 0.48 0.15
CA PHE A 158 -17.57 1.03 1.50
C PHE A 158 -16.59 2.20 1.67
N LEU A 159 -15.34 2.07 1.17
CA LEU A 159 -14.34 3.13 1.30
C LEU A 159 -14.79 4.44 0.61
N ARG A 160 -15.54 4.35 -0.49
CA ARG A 160 -16.13 5.53 -1.15
C ARG A 160 -17.17 6.26 -0.28
N THR A 161 -17.72 5.62 0.74
CA THR A 161 -18.69 6.25 1.66
C THR A 161 -18.03 6.98 2.83
N LEU A 162 -16.72 6.79 3.04
CA LEU A 162 -16.00 7.48 4.10
C LEU A 162 -16.04 8.99 3.87
N LYS A 163 -16.38 9.74 4.94
CA LYS A 163 -16.39 11.19 4.94
C LYS A 163 -15.02 11.71 4.44
N PRO A 164 -14.98 12.58 3.42
CA PRO A 164 -13.72 13.18 2.97
C PRO A 164 -13.07 13.98 4.11
N ILE A 165 -11.82 13.65 4.40
CA ILE A 165 -11.00 14.38 5.38
C ILE A 165 -9.71 14.78 4.69
N ARG A 166 -9.42 16.07 4.67
CA ARG A 166 -8.17 16.59 4.13
C ARG A 166 -7.09 16.58 5.21
N LYS A 167 -5.98 15.88 4.97
CA LYS A 167 -4.85 15.80 5.91
C LYS A 167 -3.55 15.68 5.14
N VAL A 168 -2.66 16.65 5.30
CA VAL A 168 -1.38 16.78 4.59
C VAL A 168 -0.24 16.26 5.45
#